data_AF-A0A8H4UYN8-F1
#
_entry.id   AF-A0A8H4UYN8-F1
#
_cell.length_a   1.000
_cell.length_b   1.000
_cell.length_c   1.000
_cell.angle_alpha   90.00
_cell.angle_beta   90.00
_cell.angle_gamma   90.00
#
_symmetry.space_group_name_H-M   'P 1'
#
loop_
_entity.id
_entity.type
_entity.pdbx_description
1 polymer ?
#
loop_
_entity_poly.entity_id
_entity_poly.type
_entity_poly.pdbx_seq_one_letter_code
_entity_poly.pdbx_strand_id
1 'polypeptide(L)'
;MLSPRQPNTLRTFPFEETVLLLTDAALYNCRFDWNTDKVLSFERINLSSIRHINYGTYITSVLTDAQTNEQRNVGMVIVYQDSETNALRVNTRSLQSSFSQDLQDISEKKEEWNLYSWLSGTKRTSMRLMAFKALASSTSVTVSNNTTSENSISERVAIQSICEEIERAIKAAQIPRDGEGGDKKSIIEEKEIISLAEAKKRTGYLEQLVYDVKKLVWA
;
A
#
# COMPACT_ATOMS: atom_id res chain seq x y z
N MET A 1 -5.89 2.30 6.78
CA MET A 1 -5.79 2.15 5.30
C MET A 1 -5.70 0.68 4.94
N LEU A 2 -5.83 0.31 3.67
CA LEU A 2 -5.60 -1.06 3.21
C LEU A 2 -4.21 -1.18 2.59
N SER A 3 -3.46 -2.25 2.86
CA SER A 3 -2.18 -2.52 2.21
C SER A 3 -2.14 -3.95 1.66
N PRO A 4 -1.36 -4.23 0.61
CA PRO A 4 -1.11 -5.59 0.16
C PRO A 4 -0.47 -6.46 1.26
N ARG A 5 -0.85 -7.73 1.32
CA ARG A 5 -0.27 -8.68 2.29
C ARG A 5 1.24 -8.83 2.11
N GLN A 6 1.68 -8.98 0.87
CA GLN A 6 3.10 -9.13 0.57
C GLN A 6 3.78 -7.75 0.53
N PRO A 7 4.89 -7.53 1.27
CA PRO A 7 5.65 -6.29 1.15
C PRO A 7 6.24 -6.14 -0.25
N ASN A 8 6.53 -4.90 -0.64
CA ASN A 8 7.10 -4.58 -1.96
C ASN A 8 6.23 -5.01 -3.16
N THR A 9 4.90 -5.03 -3.02
CA THR A 9 3.98 -5.26 -4.12
C THR A 9 2.90 -4.19 -4.20
N LEU A 10 2.38 -3.96 -5.40
CA LEU A 10 1.26 -3.03 -5.63
C LEU A 10 -0.10 -3.72 -5.52
N ARG A 11 -0.17 -5.04 -5.66
CA ARG A 11 -1.45 -5.77 -5.66
C ARG A 11 -1.20 -7.23 -5.36
N THR A 12 -1.25 -7.58 -4.08
CA THR A 12 -1.28 -8.96 -3.61
C THR A 12 -2.46 -9.11 -2.67
N PHE A 13 -3.32 -10.08 -2.98
CA PHE A 13 -4.47 -10.39 -2.15
C PHE A 13 -4.13 -11.40 -1.05
N PRO A 14 -4.85 -11.38 0.08
CA PRO A 14 -5.84 -10.36 0.46
C PRO A 14 -5.17 -9.00 0.76
N PHE A 15 -5.93 -7.91 0.63
CA PHE A 15 -5.52 -6.63 1.21
C PHE A 15 -5.88 -6.66 2.70
N GLU A 16 -4.98 -6.14 3.53
CA GLU A 16 -5.11 -6.15 4.98
C GLU A 16 -5.25 -4.72 5.51
N GLU A 17 -6.07 -4.57 6.55
CA GLU A 17 -6.17 -3.31 7.27
C GLU A 17 -4.87 -3.01 8.01
N THR A 18 -4.42 -1.78 7.86
CA THR A 18 -3.16 -1.31 8.42
C THR A 18 -3.31 0.08 9.00
N VAL A 19 -2.57 0.29 10.08
CA VAL A 19 -2.40 1.58 10.74
C VAL A 19 -1.07 2.16 10.31
N LEU A 20 -1.13 3.34 9.70
CA LEU A 20 0.04 4.10 9.32
C LEU A 20 0.37 5.08 10.45
N LEU A 21 1.58 4.97 11.01
CA LEU A 21 2.07 5.88 12.05
C LEU A 21 3.25 6.66 11.51
N LEU A 22 3.18 7.98 11.60
CA LEU A 22 4.25 8.90 11.23
C LEU A 22 4.88 9.46 12.51
N THR A 23 6.21 9.31 12.64
CA THR A 23 7.00 9.97 13.69
C THR A 23 7.98 10.96 13.08
N ASP A 24 8.73 11.66 13.92
CA ASP A 24 9.83 12.55 13.54
C ASP A 24 11.02 11.85 12.86
N ALA A 25 11.16 10.53 13.02
CA ALA A 25 12.29 9.75 12.53
C ALA A 25 11.92 8.68 11.49
N ALA A 26 10.71 8.14 11.55
CA ALA A 26 10.31 7.01 10.71
C ALA A 26 8.81 6.94 10.45
N LEU A 27 8.47 6.24 9.37
CA LEU A 27 7.13 5.81 9.02
C LEU A 27 6.96 4.34 9.40
N TYR A 28 5.86 4.00 10.05
CA TYR A 28 5.53 2.64 10.45
C TYR A 28 4.23 2.20 9.80
N ASN A 29 4.26 1.08 9.09
CA ASN A 29 3.08 0.37 8.62
C ASN A 29 2.81 -0.80 9.56
N CYS A 30 1.79 -0.67 10.40
CA CYS A 30 1.42 -1.65 11.41
C CYS A 30 0.20 -2.45 10.95
N ARG A 31 0.33 -3.78 10.91
CA ARG A 31 -0.80 -4.70 10.70
C ARG A 31 -1.39 -5.05 12.05
N PHE A 32 -2.67 -4.75 12.21
CA PHE A 32 -3.36 -4.91 13.48
C PHE A 32 -4.42 -6.00 13.36
N ASP A 33 -4.44 -6.92 14.32
CA ASP A 33 -5.56 -7.84 14.50
C ASP A 33 -6.53 -7.25 15.51
N TRP A 34 -7.66 -6.75 15.01
CA TRP A 34 -8.71 -6.16 15.82
C TRP A 34 -9.41 -7.17 16.75
N ASN A 35 -9.33 -8.47 16.46
CA ASN A 35 -9.94 -9.48 17.33
C ASN A 35 -9.11 -9.72 18.59
N THR A 36 -7.78 -9.63 18.46
CA THR A 36 -6.84 -9.92 19.55
C THR A 36 -6.20 -8.68 20.16
N ASP A 37 -6.54 -7.50 19.65
CA ASP A 37 -6.00 -6.19 20.05
C ASP A 37 -4.47 -6.15 20.01
N LYS A 38 -3.88 -6.74 18.95
CA LYS A 38 -2.41 -6.93 18.82
C LYS A 38 -1.88 -6.56 17.45
N VAL A 39 -0.65 -6.02 17.45
CA VAL A 39 0.14 -5.82 16.23
C VAL A 39 0.74 -7.15 15.78
N LEU A 40 0.31 -7.64 14.60
CA LEU A 40 0.81 -8.87 13.98
C LEU A 40 2.20 -8.69 13.38
N SER A 41 2.40 -7.60 12.66
CA SER A 41 3.68 -7.25 12.06
C SER A 41 3.75 -5.76 11.83
N PHE A 42 4.97 -5.21 11.76
CA PHE A 42 5.16 -3.85 11.32
C PHE A 42 6.38 -3.72 10.41
N GLU A 43 6.27 -2.78 9.49
CA GLU A 43 7.36 -2.37 8.60
C GLU A 43 7.73 -0.93 8.92
N ARG A 44 8.99 -0.69 9.27
CA ARG A 44 9.54 0.62 9.63
C ARG A 44 10.48 1.11 8.52
N ILE A 45 10.18 2.29 7.99
CA ILE A 45 10.99 2.98 6.99
C ILE A 45 11.51 4.28 7.59
N ASN A 46 12.80 4.55 7.51
CA ASN A 46 13.36 5.82 7.94
C ASN A 46 12.93 6.96 6.99
N LEU A 47 12.58 8.13 7.51
CA LEU A 47 12.16 9.26 6.66
C LEU A 47 13.24 9.67 5.65
N SER A 48 14.52 9.53 6.00
CA SER A 48 15.66 9.81 5.11
C SER A 48 15.82 8.82 3.95
N SER A 49 15.21 7.64 4.01
CA SER A 49 15.29 6.63 2.94
C SER A 49 14.18 6.77 1.91
N ILE A 50 13.14 7.58 2.19
CA ILE A 50 12.05 7.85 1.24
C ILE A 50 12.60 8.66 0.06
N ARG A 51 12.20 8.29 -1.16
CA ARG A 51 12.67 8.90 -2.42
C ARG A 51 11.54 9.49 -3.24
N HIS A 52 10.38 8.84 -3.30
CA HIS A 52 9.21 9.31 -4.04
C HIS A 52 7.93 8.89 -3.31
N ILE A 53 6.90 9.74 -3.39
CA ILE A 53 5.55 9.45 -2.94
C ILE A 53 4.62 9.67 -4.13
N ASN A 54 4.02 8.61 -4.62
CA ASN A 54 3.04 8.70 -5.70
C ASN A 54 1.64 8.58 -5.10
N TYR A 55 0.72 9.48 -5.44
CA TYR A 55 -0.68 9.34 -5.06
C TYR A 55 -1.60 9.42 -6.28
N GLY A 56 -2.73 8.72 -6.24
CA GLY A 56 -3.71 8.74 -7.32
C GLY A 56 -4.55 7.48 -7.39
N THR A 57 -5.13 7.23 -8.58
CA THR A 57 -6.07 6.12 -8.83
C THR A 57 -5.43 4.77 -8.51
N TYR A 58 -6.09 4.00 -7.65
CA TYR A 58 -5.62 2.69 -7.18
C TYR A 58 -6.76 1.67 -7.16
N ILE A 59 -7.11 1.19 -8.36
CA ILE A 59 -8.15 0.19 -8.55
C ILE A 59 -7.57 -1.20 -8.32
N THR A 60 -8.07 -1.87 -7.28
CA THR A 60 -7.62 -3.22 -6.91
C THR A 60 -8.58 -4.30 -7.41
N SER A 61 -9.84 -3.97 -7.68
CA SER A 61 -10.86 -4.91 -8.18
C SER A 61 -11.78 -4.19 -9.16
N VAL A 62 -12.32 -4.93 -10.12
CA VAL A 62 -13.31 -4.43 -11.10
C VAL A 62 -14.64 -5.17 -11.00
N LEU A 63 -14.85 -5.92 -9.90
CA LEU A 63 -16.04 -6.76 -9.72
C LEU A 63 -17.32 -5.97 -9.47
N THR A 64 -17.21 -4.73 -8.97
CA THR A 64 -18.36 -3.86 -8.69
C THR A 64 -18.10 -2.45 -9.18
N ASP A 65 -19.18 -1.70 -9.45
CA ASP A 65 -19.10 -0.31 -9.89
C ASP A 65 -18.41 0.57 -8.84
N ALA A 66 -18.64 0.29 -7.56
CA ALA A 66 -17.98 0.98 -6.45
C ALA A 66 -16.45 0.79 -6.47
N GLN A 67 -15.96 -0.39 -6.86
CA GLN A 67 -14.52 -0.68 -6.95
C GLN A 67 -13.90 -0.17 -8.27
N THR A 68 -14.73 0.06 -9.28
CA THR A 68 -14.31 0.57 -10.60
C THR A 68 -14.24 2.11 -10.63
N ASN A 69 -14.86 2.80 -9.67
CA ASN A 69 -14.88 4.26 -9.62
C ASN A 69 -13.51 4.84 -9.25
N GLU A 70 -12.86 5.54 -10.19
CA GLU A 70 -11.52 6.13 -10.03
C GLU A 70 -11.44 7.22 -8.95
N GLN A 71 -12.52 7.93 -8.67
CA GLN A 71 -12.54 8.99 -7.65
C GLN A 71 -12.65 8.44 -6.23
N ARG A 72 -13.26 7.27 -6.08
CA ARG A 72 -13.41 6.57 -4.78
C ARG A 72 -12.23 5.65 -4.49
N ASN A 73 -11.60 5.10 -5.54
CA ASN A 73 -10.50 4.15 -5.42
C ASN A 73 -9.17 4.88 -5.59
N VAL A 74 -8.76 5.55 -4.53
CA VAL A 74 -7.50 6.32 -4.48
C VAL A 74 -6.56 5.69 -3.47
N GLY A 75 -5.26 5.88 -3.66
CA GLY A 75 -4.28 5.53 -2.65
C GLY A 75 -2.94 6.19 -2.91
N MET A 76 -1.93 5.72 -2.19
CA MET A 76 -0.56 6.22 -2.29
C MET A 76 0.45 5.07 -2.29
N VAL A 77 1.60 5.31 -2.92
CA VAL A 77 2.75 4.41 -2.96
C VAL A 77 3.98 5.19 -2.54
N ILE A 78 4.66 4.69 -1.54
CA ILE A 78 5.90 5.26 -1.02
C ILE A 78 7.04 4.41 -1.54
N VAL A 79 7.93 5.03 -2.33
CA VAL A 79 9.15 4.41 -2.84
C VAL A 79 10.31 4.84 -1.97
N TYR A 80 11.03 3.87 -1.43
CA TYR A 80 12.13 4.09 -0.50
C TYR A 80 13.33 3.22 -0.87
N GLN A 81 14.51 3.66 -0.46
CA GLN A 81 15.74 2.90 -0.63
C GLN A 81 15.88 1.89 0.50
N ASP A 82 16.11 0.62 0.17
CA ASP A 82 16.38 -0.38 1.19
C ASP A 82 17.72 -0.09 1.87
N SER A 83 17.71 -0.12 3.20
CA SER A 83 18.81 0.28 4.06
C SER A 83 18.80 -0.62 5.28
N GLU A 84 19.97 -0.88 5.86
CA GLU A 84 20.10 -1.65 7.11
C GLU A 84 19.32 -1.02 8.28
N THR A 85 18.97 0.27 8.17
CA THR A 85 18.13 0.98 9.15
C THR A 85 16.63 0.74 8.99
N ASN A 86 16.19 0.21 7.85
CA ASN A 86 14.80 -0.16 7.64
C ASN A 86 14.58 -1.53 8.30
N ALA A 87 13.53 -1.66 9.08
CA ALA A 87 13.26 -2.88 9.83
C ALA A 87 11.88 -3.42 9.45
N LEU A 88 11.85 -4.62 8.90
CA LEU A 88 10.62 -5.41 8.83
C LEU A 88 10.62 -6.38 10.01
N ARG A 89 9.69 -6.19 10.93
CA ARG A 89 9.53 -7.09 12.08
C ARG A 89 8.18 -7.78 11.99
N VAL A 90 8.22 -9.10 11.86
CA VAL A 90 7.05 -9.97 11.95
C VAL A 90 7.02 -10.53 13.38
N ASN A 91 5.93 -10.29 14.12
CA ASN A 91 5.78 -10.87 15.45
C ASN A 91 5.36 -12.33 15.29
N THR A 92 6.25 -13.26 15.63
CA THR A 92 6.06 -14.70 15.42
C THR A 92 5.26 -15.38 16.53
N ARG A 93 4.68 -14.64 17.50
CA ARG A 93 4.06 -15.27 18.67
C ARG A 93 2.54 -15.39 18.60
N SER A 94 2.05 -16.09 17.57
CA SER A 94 0.90 -17.03 17.64
C SER A 94 0.37 -17.43 16.25
N LEU A 95 1.12 -18.26 15.52
CA LEU A 95 0.55 -19.24 14.57
C LEU A 95 1.47 -20.47 14.54
N GLN A 96 1.31 -21.34 15.54
CA GLN A 96 1.62 -22.75 15.35
C GLN A 96 0.41 -23.39 14.67
N SER A 97 0.41 -23.40 13.34
CA SER A 97 -0.27 -24.40 12.52
C SER A 97 0.38 -24.39 11.12
N SER A 98 1.22 -25.41 10.91
CA SER A 98 1.73 -25.91 9.62
C SER A 98 1.59 -25.01 8.39
N PHE A 99 2.62 -24.20 8.11
CA PHE A 99 3.06 -23.98 6.74
C PHE A 99 4.52 -24.37 6.67
N SER A 100 4.76 -25.63 6.33
CA SER A 100 6.03 -26.08 5.80
C SER A 100 6.24 -25.31 4.49
N GLN A 101 7.30 -24.53 4.44
CA GLN A 101 7.80 -23.96 3.21
C GLN A 101 8.55 -25.08 2.47
N ASP A 102 7.80 -26.00 1.86
CA ASP A 102 8.37 -26.91 0.87
C ASP A 102 8.43 -26.18 -0.47
N LEU A 103 9.65 -25.77 -0.79
CA LEU A 103 10.12 -25.41 -2.12
C LEU A 103 10.05 -26.66 -3.01
N GLN A 104 8.88 -26.98 -3.56
CA GLN A 104 8.75 -27.93 -4.67
C GLN A 104 7.36 -27.83 -5.32
N ASP A 105 7.20 -26.86 -6.21
CA ASP A 105 6.52 -27.13 -7.49
C ASP A 105 6.98 -26.10 -8.53
N ILE A 106 8.02 -26.49 -9.29
CA ILE A 106 8.43 -25.80 -10.50
C ILE A 106 7.60 -26.41 -11.62
N SER A 107 6.52 -25.72 -12.00
CA SER A 107 5.91 -25.89 -13.32
C SER A 107 5.52 -24.52 -13.89
N GLU A 108 6.48 -24.04 -14.69
CA GLU A 108 6.33 -23.31 -15.95
C GLU A 108 5.36 -22.11 -16.09
N LYS A 109 6.02 -20.93 -16.24
CA LYS A 109 5.66 -19.76 -17.06
C LYS A 109 4.59 -18.79 -16.52
N LYS A 110 5.06 -17.68 -15.93
CA LYS A 110 5.25 -16.41 -16.70
C LYS A 110 6.13 -15.41 -15.93
N GLU A 111 7.28 -15.13 -16.53
CA GLU A 111 8.26 -14.09 -16.19
C GLU A 111 7.60 -12.70 -16.26
N GLU A 112 7.95 -11.74 -15.38
CA GLU A 112 8.79 -10.62 -15.86
C GLU A 112 9.54 -9.84 -14.75
N TRP A 113 9.50 -10.20 -13.46
CA TRP A 113 10.07 -9.32 -12.40
C TRP A 113 11.05 -9.96 -11.40
N ASN A 114 11.42 -11.25 -11.52
CA ASN A 114 12.19 -11.93 -10.47
C ASN A 114 13.56 -12.52 -10.85
N LEU A 115 14.09 -12.26 -12.06
CA LEU A 115 15.35 -12.91 -12.48
C LEU A 115 16.64 -12.09 -12.24
N TYR A 116 16.57 -10.83 -11.80
CA TYR A 116 17.79 -10.01 -11.60
C TYR A 116 18.31 -9.96 -10.15
N SER A 117 17.65 -10.62 -9.18
CA SER A 117 18.03 -10.52 -7.76
C SER A 117 19.04 -11.58 -7.29
N TRP A 118 19.18 -12.70 -7.99
CA TRP A 118 19.95 -13.85 -7.50
C TRP A 118 21.43 -13.84 -7.94
N LEU A 119 21.77 -13.22 -9.09
CA LEU A 119 23.08 -13.42 -9.75
C LEU A 119 24.05 -12.22 -9.68
N SER A 120 23.76 -11.14 -8.96
CA SER A 120 24.73 -10.05 -8.79
C SER A 120 25.23 -9.94 -7.35
N GLY A 121 26.46 -10.42 -7.11
CA GLY A 121 27.26 -10.20 -5.90
C GLY A 121 27.74 -8.75 -5.74
N THR A 122 26.83 -7.80 -5.84
CA THR A 122 27.04 -6.39 -5.51
C THR A 122 25.85 -5.97 -4.68
N LYS A 123 26.06 -5.44 -3.47
CA LYS A 123 25.00 -4.86 -2.63
C LYS A 123 24.36 -3.69 -3.38
N ARG A 124 23.44 -3.98 -4.31
CA ARG A 124 22.61 -2.98 -4.98
C ARG A 124 21.61 -2.51 -3.93
N THR A 125 21.57 -1.22 -3.69
CA THR A 125 20.52 -0.59 -2.90
C THR A 125 19.21 -0.79 -3.64
N SER A 126 18.49 -1.86 -3.33
CA SER A 126 17.20 -2.17 -3.95
C SER A 126 16.22 -1.08 -3.56
N MET A 127 15.59 -0.43 -4.53
CA MET A 127 14.41 0.36 -4.24
C MET A 127 13.28 -0.58 -3.86
N ARG A 128 12.53 -0.22 -2.83
CA ARG A 128 11.35 -0.93 -2.35
C ARG A 128 10.17 0.02 -2.32
N LEU A 129 8.98 -0.56 -2.37
CA LEU A 129 7.73 0.18 -2.33
C LEU A 129 6.82 -0.30 -1.21
N MET A 130 6.01 0.62 -0.71
CA MET A 130 4.95 0.38 0.24
C MET A 130 3.68 1.03 -0.29
N ALA A 131 2.65 0.21 -0.52
CA ALA A 131 1.42 0.65 -1.17
C ALA A 131 0.25 0.67 -0.18
N PHE A 132 -0.54 1.73 -0.27
CA PHE A 132 -1.71 1.95 0.57
C PHE A 132 -2.90 2.37 -0.27
N LYS A 133 -4.04 1.74 -0.02
CA LYS A 133 -5.33 2.10 -0.58
C LYS A 133 -6.18 2.77 0.50
N ALA A 134 -6.83 3.87 0.14
CA ALA A 134 -7.78 4.55 1.01
C ALA A 134 -8.93 3.60 1.37
N LEU A 135 -9.41 3.70 2.61
CA LEU A 135 -10.70 3.13 2.98
C LEU A 135 -11.78 4.06 2.43
N ALA A 136 -12.91 3.50 1.99
CA ALA A 136 -14.03 4.33 1.55
C ALA A 136 -14.53 5.17 2.73
N SER A 137 -14.73 6.48 2.52
CA SER A 137 -15.15 7.40 3.60
C SER A 137 -16.48 7.01 4.26
N SER A 138 -17.26 6.13 3.61
CA SER A 138 -18.56 5.63 4.07
C SER A 138 -18.52 4.40 5.00
N THR A 139 -17.36 3.83 5.32
CA THR A 139 -17.29 2.61 6.16
C THR A 139 -17.19 2.89 7.67
N SER A 140 -17.22 4.16 8.10
CA SER A 140 -17.25 4.48 9.53
C SER A 140 -18.67 4.35 10.09
N VAL A 141 -18.92 3.28 10.86
CA VAL A 141 -20.19 3.03 11.56
C VAL A 141 -20.45 4.06 12.68
N THR A 142 -19.49 4.93 13.00
CA THR A 142 -19.65 6.01 13.99
C THR A 142 -20.30 7.28 13.44
N VAL A 143 -20.64 7.35 12.15
CA VAL A 143 -21.44 8.46 11.59
C VAL A 143 -22.92 8.08 11.60
N SER A 144 -23.43 7.78 12.80
CA SER A 144 -24.87 7.72 13.03
C SER A 144 -25.31 9.03 13.68
N ASN A 145 -26.18 9.71 12.93
CA ASN A 145 -27.08 10.80 13.31
C ASN A 145 -26.55 12.24 13.22
N ASN A 146 -27.19 12.97 12.31
CA ASN A 146 -27.25 14.43 12.18
C ASN A 146 -25.98 15.11 11.66
N THR A 147 -25.82 15.13 10.34
CA THR A 147 -25.96 16.34 9.50
C THR A 147 -25.59 16.01 8.06
N THR A 148 -26.42 16.49 7.13
CA THR A 148 -26.20 16.72 5.71
C THR A 148 -24.93 16.13 5.07
N SER A 149 -25.11 15.25 4.07
CA SER A 149 -24.09 14.59 3.25
C SER A 149 -23.25 15.51 2.36
N GLU A 150 -22.83 16.69 2.85
CA GLU A 150 -22.08 17.71 2.10
C GLU A 150 -20.62 17.86 2.56
N ASN A 151 -20.22 17.25 3.69
CA ASN A 151 -18.86 17.41 4.26
C ASN A 151 -18.02 16.11 4.27
N SER A 152 -18.34 15.09 3.49
CA SER A 152 -17.45 13.94 3.35
C SER A 152 -16.22 14.36 2.54
N ILE A 153 -15.07 14.51 3.19
CA ILE A 153 -13.78 14.75 2.52
C ILE A 153 -13.59 13.65 1.47
N SER A 154 -13.29 14.06 0.24
CA SER A 154 -13.02 13.11 -0.84
C SER A 154 -11.81 12.25 -0.49
N GLU A 155 -11.84 10.97 -0.88
CA GLU A 155 -10.75 10.03 -0.62
C GLU A 155 -9.43 10.54 -1.21
N ARG A 156 -9.49 11.26 -2.34
CA ARG A 156 -8.34 11.92 -2.97
C ARG A 156 -7.72 13.00 -2.08
N VAL A 157 -8.54 13.93 -1.58
CA VAL A 157 -8.07 15.04 -0.73
C VAL A 157 -7.49 14.50 0.59
N ALA A 158 -8.10 13.45 1.15
CA ALA A 158 -7.59 12.81 2.36
C ALA A 158 -6.19 12.20 2.15
N ILE A 159 -5.99 11.46 1.05
CA ILE A 159 -4.69 10.88 0.71
C ILE A 159 -3.65 11.96 0.40
N GLN A 160 -4.04 13.02 -0.31
CA GLN A 160 -3.16 14.15 -0.59
C GLN A 160 -2.65 14.78 0.71
N SER A 161 -3.54 15.08 1.66
CA SER A 161 -3.17 15.64 2.97
C SER A 161 -2.22 14.72 3.75
N ILE A 162 -2.41 13.39 3.68
CA ILE A 162 -1.48 12.41 4.28
C ILE A 162 -0.09 12.49 3.61
N CYS A 163 -0.03 12.56 2.28
CA CYS A 163 1.24 12.67 1.55
C CYS A 163 1.97 13.96 1.90
N GLU A 164 1.26 15.08 1.99
CA GLU A 164 1.80 16.39 2.38
C GLU A 164 2.37 16.37 3.80
N GLU A 165 1.69 15.73 4.75
CA GLU A 165 2.19 15.60 6.13
C GLU A 165 3.45 14.71 6.20
N ILE A 166 3.52 13.64 5.39
CA ILE A 166 4.73 12.82 5.29
C ILE A 166 5.89 13.64 4.68
N GLU A 167 5.64 14.41 3.62
CA GLU A 167 6.67 15.27 3.02
C GLU A 167 7.15 16.32 4.03
N ARG A 168 6.24 16.92 4.79
CA ARG A 168 6.56 17.86 5.87
C ARG A 168 7.46 17.22 6.92
N ALA A 169 7.16 15.99 7.37
CA ALA A 169 8.00 15.25 8.31
C ALA A 169 9.37 14.90 7.73
N ILE A 170 9.44 14.52 6.44
CA ILE A 170 10.70 14.26 5.74
C ILE A 170 11.57 15.54 5.67
N LYS A 171 10.97 16.69 5.41
CA LYS A 171 11.65 18.00 5.40
C LYS A 171 12.16 18.37 6.80
N ALA A 172 11.38 18.11 7.85
CA ALA A 172 11.77 18.36 9.24
C ALA A 172 12.89 17.42 9.72
N ALA A 173 12.89 16.16 9.29
CA ALA A 173 13.92 15.17 9.65
C ALA A 173 15.27 15.41 8.96
N GLN A 174 15.28 16.15 7.85
CA GLN A 174 16.53 16.55 7.20
C GLN A 174 17.15 17.73 7.95
N ILE A 175 18.22 17.45 8.70
CA ILE A 175 19.08 18.49 9.27
C ILE A 175 19.55 19.39 8.11
N PRO A 176 19.43 20.73 8.21
CA PRO A 176 20.00 21.61 7.20
C PRO A 176 21.50 21.37 7.16
N ARG A 177 21.96 20.62 6.16
CA ARG A 177 23.37 20.62 5.79
C ARG A 177 23.60 21.97 5.14
N ASP A 178 24.35 22.82 5.82
CA ASP A 178 24.80 24.11 5.31
C ASP A 178 25.32 23.95 3.88
N GLY A 179 24.66 24.58 2.89
CA GLY A 179 25.25 24.80 1.57
C GLY A 179 24.50 24.30 0.32
N GLU A 180 23.36 23.61 0.39
CA GLU A 180 22.57 23.30 -0.81
C GLU A 180 21.22 24.03 -0.80
N GLY A 181 21.25 25.30 -1.19
CA GLY A 181 20.09 26.11 -1.58
C GLY A 181 19.51 25.69 -2.93
N GLY A 182 19.31 24.40 -3.13
CA GLY A 182 18.64 23.85 -4.30
C GLY A 182 17.16 23.67 -3.98
N ASP A 183 16.30 24.29 -4.78
CA ASP A 183 14.86 24.11 -4.81
C ASP A 183 14.54 22.60 -4.85
N LYS A 184 14.29 21.99 -3.67
CA LYS A 184 14.06 20.55 -3.56
C LYS A 184 12.69 20.29 -4.19
N LYS A 185 12.72 19.82 -5.44
CA LYS A 185 11.55 19.32 -6.18
C LYS A 185 10.68 18.50 -5.23
N SER A 186 9.37 18.74 -5.24
CA SER A 186 8.44 18.00 -4.38
C SER A 186 8.64 16.50 -4.58
N ILE A 187 8.66 15.78 -3.46
CA ILE A 187 8.80 14.32 -3.46
C ILE A 187 7.49 13.64 -3.87
N ILE A 188 6.41 14.41 -3.88
CA ILE A 188 5.05 13.98 -4.14
C ILE A 188 4.74 14.15 -5.63
N GLU A 189 4.31 13.08 -6.29
CA GLU A 189 3.85 13.13 -7.68
C GLU A 189 2.43 12.52 -7.79
N GLU A 190 1.54 13.21 -8.50
CA GLU A 190 0.21 12.69 -8.80
C GLU A 190 0.30 11.73 -10.00
N LYS A 191 -0.04 10.47 -9.78
CA LYS A 191 0.07 9.41 -10.79
C LYS A 191 -0.96 8.30 -10.57
N GLU A 192 -1.46 7.73 -11.66
CA GLU A 192 -2.24 6.49 -11.61
C GLU A 192 -1.36 5.33 -11.13
N ILE A 193 -1.72 4.75 -9.98
CA ILE A 193 -1.01 3.62 -9.37
C ILE A 193 -1.42 2.31 -10.05
N ILE A 194 -2.74 2.09 -10.14
CA ILE A 194 -3.35 1.04 -10.96
C ILE A 194 -4.60 1.65 -11.60
N SER A 195 -4.53 1.88 -12.90
CA SER A 195 -5.63 2.45 -13.67
C SER A 195 -6.77 1.45 -13.84
N LEU A 196 -7.95 1.93 -14.24
CA LEU A 196 -9.09 1.08 -14.55
C LEU A 196 -8.76 0.11 -15.68
N ALA A 197 -8.09 0.59 -16.73
CA ALA A 197 -7.68 -0.24 -17.87
C ALA A 197 -6.68 -1.33 -17.44
N GLU A 198 -5.72 -0.99 -16.59
CA GLU A 198 -4.77 -1.94 -16.06
C GLU A 198 -5.43 -2.98 -15.13
N ALA A 199 -6.34 -2.54 -14.27
CA ALA A 199 -7.10 -3.43 -13.40
C ALA A 199 -7.98 -4.41 -14.21
N LYS A 200 -8.66 -3.93 -15.26
CA LYS A 200 -9.43 -4.79 -16.19
C LYS A 200 -8.55 -5.76 -16.94
N LYS A 201 -7.34 -5.36 -17.35
CA LYS A 201 -6.38 -6.26 -18.02
C LYS A 201 -5.91 -7.37 -17.08
N ARG A 202 -5.76 -7.06 -15.79
CA ARG A 202 -5.28 -8.01 -14.77
C ARG A 202 -6.40 -8.91 -14.21
N THR A 203 -7.65 -8.48 -14.24
CA THR A 203 -8.81 -9.31 -13.87
C THR A 203 -9.29 -10.07 -15.10
N GLY A 204 -9.06 -11.39 -15.11
CA GLY A 204 -9.44 -12.23 -16.25
C GLY A 204 -10.96 -12.41 -16.36
N TYR A 205 -11.46 -12.66 -17.58
CA TYR A 205 -12.88 -12.92 -17.84
C TYR A 205 -13.48 -14.04 -16.99
N LEU A 206 -12.68 -15.04 -16.59
CA LEU A 206 -13.13 -16.14 -15.73
C LEU A 206 -13.49 -15.68 -14.31
N GLU A 207 -12.76 -14.73 -13.74
CA GLU A 207 -13.05 -14.21 -12.40
C GLU A 207 -14.39 -13.47 -12.39
N GLN A 208 -14.67 -12.73 -13.47
CA GLN A 208 -15.94 -12.03 -13.64
C GLN A 208 -17.11 -13.02 -13.80
N LEU A 209 -16.93 -14.08 -14.59
CA LEU A 209 -17.94 -15.13 -14.74
C LEU A 209 -18.20 -15.89 -13.43
N VAL A 210 -17.15 -16.24 -12.66
CA VAL A 210 -17.30 -16.87 -11.35
C VAL A 210 -18.05 -15.95 -10.38
N TYR A 211 -17.75 -14.65 -10.42
CA TYR A 211 -18.46 -13.66 -9.63
C TYR A 211 -19.95 -13.59 -10.01
N ASP A 212 -20.26 -13.55 -11.31
CA ASP A 212 -21.64 -13.50 -11.80
C ASP A 212 -22.42 -14.76 -11.42
N VAL A 213 -21.82 -15.95 -11.53
CA VAL A 213 -22.43 -17.21 -11.06
C VAL A 213 -22.68 -17.17 -9.55
N LYS A 214 -21.68 -16.73 -8.76
CA LYS A 214 -21.84 -16.62 -7.30
C LYS A 214 -22.95 -15.65 -6.92
N LYS A 215 -23.05 -14.52 -7.62
CA LYS A 215 -24.12 -13.54 -7.44
C LYS A 215 -25.48 -14.13 -7.76
N LEU A 216 -25.59 -14.96 -8.79
CA LEU A 216 -26.84 -15.58 -9.22
C LEU A 216 -27.32 -16.70 -8.28
N VAL A 217 -26.39 -17.44 -7.67
CA VAL A 217 -26.72 -18.47 -6.65
C VAL A 217 -27.15 -17.84 -5.33
N TRP A 218 -26.71 -16.61 -5.05
CA TRP A 218 -26.99 -15.89 -3.80
C TRP A 218 -28.02 -14.76 -3.99
N ALA A 219 -28.75 -14.76 -5.11
CA ALA A 219 -29.89 -13.89 -5.38
C ALA A 219 -31.21 -14.55 -4.95
#